data_AF-A0A924LX56-F1
#
_entry.id   AF-A0A924LX56-F1
#
_cell.length_a   1.000
_cell.length_b   1.000
_cell.length_c   1.000
_cell.angle_alpha   90.00
_cell.angle_beta   90.00
_cell.angle_gamma   90.00
#
_symmetry.space_group_name_H-M   'P 1'
#
loop_
_entity.id
_entity.type
_entity.pdbx_description
1 polymer ?
#
loop_
_entity_poly.entity_id
_entity_poly.type
_entity_poly.pdbx_seq_one_letter_code
_entity_poly.pdbx_strand_id
1 'polypeptide(L)'
;MLSAHVVDIDKSEPPCEDGFTLVELLVVLVIIAILMAVAVMSFTGAKKTSYHRNAIAAAESYRDAVDAYMADNGNVAPALGSAAWSAASAGPVDALVQNKPYIRTTPEAISDGNVSIGAPGGRAAPGTRAFIAYTSSGSTYSFRVSAVAVGTSTPLATGPACVITNAAMPAGGAKAC
;
A
#
# COMPACT_ATOMS: atom_id res chain seq x y z
N MET A 1 47.43 -36.56 -66.09
CA MET A 1 46.40 -37.48 -65.55
C MET A 1 46.03 -36.94 -64.18
N LEU A 2 45.20 -35.90 -64.15
CA LEU A 2 43.75 -35.98 -63.95
C LEU A 2 43.42 -36.53 -62.56
N SER A 3 43.12 -35.63 -61.62
CA SER A 3 41.93 -35.83 -60.80
C SER A 3 41.46 -34.47 -60.29
N ALA A 4 40.40 -33.99 -60.92
CA ALA A 4 39.55 -32.95 -60.40
C ALA A 4 38.96 -33.42 -59.06
N HIS A 5 39.00 -32.56 -58.05
CA HIS A 5 37.98 -32.57 -57.02
C HIS A 5 37.37 -31.18 -57.01
N VAL A 6 36.39 -31.00 -57.89
CA VAL A 6 35.45 -29.89 -57.85
C VAL A 6 34.61 -30.11 -56.60
N VAL A 7 34.92 -29.38 -55.54
CA VAL A 7 33.96 -29.12 -54.47
C VAL A 7 33.06 -28.02 -55.02
N ASP A 8 31.94 -28.41 -55.61
CA ASP A 8 30.82 -27.50 -55.86
C ASP A 8 30.27 -27.11 -54.49
N ILE A 9 30.69 -25.94 -54.00
CA ILE A 9 29.94 -25.25 -52.95
C ILE A 9 28.65 -24.79 -53.61
N ASP A 10 27.60 -25.59 -53.45
CA ASP A 10 26.22 -25.16 -53.65
C ASP A 10 26.02 -23.89 -52.81
N LYS A 11 25.91 -22.76 -53.50
CA LYS A 11 25.47 -21.52 -52.87
C LYS A 11 24.00 -21.70 -52.54
N SER A 12 23.72 -22.23 -51.35
CA SER A 12 22.44 -22.06 -50.70
C SER A 12 22.26 -20.57 -50.40
N GLU A 13 21.68 -19.83 -51.35
CA GLU A 13 21.24 -18.46 -51.14
C GLU A 13 20.23 -18.48 -49.99
N PRO A 14 20.51 -17.82 -48.85
CA PRO A 14 19.54 -17.78 -47.76
C PRO A 14 18.27 -17.10 -48.29
N PRO A 15 17.07 -17.67 -48.05
CA PRO A 15 15.83 -17.05 -48.45
C PRO A 15 15.81 -15.62 -47.91
N CYS A 16 15.47 -14.67 -48.76
CA CYS A 16 15.32 -13.27 -48.39
C CYS A 16 14.42 -13.17 -47.16
N GLU A 17 15.05 -12.88 -46.01
CA GLU A 17 14.36 -12.61 -44.77
C GLU A 17 13.57 -11.31 -44.97
N ASP A 18 12.25 -11.45 -45.10
CA ASP A 18 11.30 -10.34 -45.22
C ASP A 18 11.43 -9.46 -43.96
N GLY A 19 12.15 -8.36 -44.09
CA GLY A 19 12.43 -7.43 -42.99
C GLY A 19 11.24 -6.52 -42.76
N PHE A 20 10.79 -6.43 -41.50
CA PHE A 20 9.80 -5.47 -41.04
C PHE A 20 10.10 -4.07 -41.58
N THR A 21 9.11 -3.43 -42.21
CA THR A 21 9.32 -2.08 -42.74
C THR A 21 9.45 -1.07 -41.59
N LEU A 22 10.28 -0.03 -41.77
CA LEU A 22 10.41 1.05 -40.77
C LEU A 22 9.05 1.72 -40.47
N VAL A 23 8.14 1.72 -41.44
CA VAL A 23 6.78 2.23 -41.28
C VAL A 23 5.94 1.35 -40.36
N GLU A 24 6.14 0.03 -40.42
CA GLU A 24 5.43 -0.94 -39.59
C GLU A 24 5.79 -0.79 -38.12
N LEU A 25 7.08 -0.58 -37.84
CA LEU A 25 7.54 -0.32 -36.48
C LEU A 25 7.09 1.08 -36.00
N LEU A 26 7.04 2.06 -36.90
CA LEU A 26 6.61 3.43 -36.58
C LEU A 26 5.12 3.49 -36.20
N VAL A 27 4.23 2.85 -36.96
CA VAL A 27 2.79 2.87 -36.64
C VAL A 27 2.49 2.13 -35.34
N VAL A 28 3.22 1.04 -35.05
CA VAL A 28 3.10 0.31 -33.78
C VAL A 28 3.51 1.18 -32.61
N LEU A 29 4.61 1.95 -32.73
CA LEU A 29 5.05 2.88 -31.68
C LEU A 29 3.98 3.96 -31.40
N VAL A 30 3.33 4.46 -32.46
CA VAL A 30 2.24 5.44 -32.33
C VAL A 30 1.06 4.84 -31.58
N ILE A 31 0.66 3.60 -31.91
CA ILE A 31 -0.47 2.95 -31.24
C ILE A 31 -0.15 2.67 -29.76
N ILE A 32 1.03 2.13 -29.43
CA ILE A 32 1.39 1.89 -28.03
C ILE A 32 1.52 3.20 -27.23
N ALA A 33 1.95 4.29 -27.87
CA ALA A 33 1.99 5.61 -27.23
C ALA A 33 0.59 6.11 -26.83
N ILE A 34 -0.41 5.91 -27.71
CA ILE A 34 -1.81 6.25 -27.42
C ILE A 34 -2.36 5.40 -26.28
N LEU A 35 -2.09 4.08 -26.29
CA LEU A 35 -2.55 3.17 -25.24
C LEU A 35 -1.93 3.51 -23.88
N MET A 36 -0.63 3.86 -23.84
CA MET A 36 0.03 4.25 -22.60
C MET A 36 -0.55 5.54 -22.00
N ALA A 37 -0.92 6.52 -22.84
CA ALA A 37 -1.49 7.78 -22.37
C ALA A 37 -2.78 7.58 -21.54
N VAL A 38 -3.67 6.67 -21.97
CA VAL A 38 -4.91 6.35 -21.24
C VAL A 38 -4.64 5.48 -20.01
N ALA A 39 -3.70 4.54 -20.12
CA ALA A 39 -3.35 3.63 -19.03
C ALA A 39 -2.86 4.38 -17.77
N VAL A 40 -2.06 5.44 -17.94
CA VAL A 40 -1.50 6.23 -16.82
C VAL A 40 -2.58 6.85 -15.92
N MET A 41 -3.66 7.38 -16.50
CA MET A 41 -4.74 7.99 -15.71
C MET A 41 -5.52 6.95 -14.90
N SER A 42 -5.83 5.79 -15.50
CA SER A 42 -6.55 4.71 -14.81
C SER A 42 -5.73 4.08 -13.67
N PHE A 43 -4.43 3.92 -13.86
CA PHE A 43 -3.53 3.26 -12.91
C PHE A 43 -3.35 4.06 -11.61
N THR A 44 -3.46 5.38 -11.67
CA THR A 44 -3.29 6.25 -10.50
C THR A 44 -4.46 6.15 -9.51
N GLY A 45 -5.70 6.05 -10.01
CA GLY A 45 -6.90 5.85 -9.20
C GLY A 45 -6.95 4.47 -8.54
N ALA A 46 -6.67 3.41 -9.32
CA ALA A 46 -6.60 2.03 -8.83
C ALA A 46 -5.58 1.87 -7.70
N LYS A 47 -4.41 2.53 -7.83
CA LYS A 47 -3.39 2.58 -6.79
C LYS A 47 -3.92 3.21 -5.49
N LYS A 48 -4.58 4.38 -5.56
CA LYS A 48 -5.12 5.06 -4.36
C LYS A 48 -6.12 4.20 -3.58
N THR A 49 -7.04 3.50 -4.28
CA THR A 49 -7.99 2.61 -3.59
C THR A 49 -7.31 1.38 -2.99
N SER A 50 -6.29 0.83 -3.67
CA SER A 50 -5.52 -0.30 -3.16
C SER A 50 -4.83 0.04 -1.82
N TYR A 51 -4.14 1.18 -1.72
CA TYR A 51 -3.53 1.59 -0.44
C TYR A 51 -4.56 1.79 0.69
N HIS A 52 -5.74 2.31 0.37
CA HIS A 52 -6.79 2.48 1.37
C HIS A 52 -7.33 1.13 1.85
N ARG A 53 -7.58 0.18 0.95
CA ARG A 53 -7.98 -1.19 1.30
C ARG A 53 -6.92 -1.92 2.12
N ASN A 54 -5.65 -1.77 1.74
CA ASN A 54 -4.53 -2.35 2.47
C ASN A 54 -4.42 -1.76 3.89
N ALA A 55 -4.68 -0.46 4.06
CA ALA A 55 -4.73 0.18 5.37
C ALA A 55 -5.89 -0.34 6.24
N ILE A 56 -7.06 -0.63 5.64
CA ILE A 56 -8.19 -1.24 6.35
C ILE A 56 -7.82 -2.65 6.83
N ALA A 57 -7.30 -3.51 5.94
CA ALA A 57 -6.88 -4.86 6.31
C ALA A 57 -5.79 -4.86 7.40
N ALA A 58 -4.88 -3.89 7.35
CA ALA A 58 -3.89 -3.70 8.41
C ALA A 58 -4.56 -3.31 9.74
N ALA A 59 -5.52 -2.37 9.72
CA ALA A 59 -6.27 -1.96 10.91
C ALA A 59 -7.08 -3.11 11.53
N GLU A 60 -7.63 -4.04 10.72
CA GLU A 60 -8.27 -5.26 11.21
C GLU A 60 -7.29 -6.18 11.93
N SER A 61 -6.08 -6.35 11.39
CA SER A 61 -5.03 -7.12 12.08
C SER A 61 -4.66 -6.52 13.44
N TYR A 62 -4.66 -5.19 13.56
CA TYR A 62 -4.46 -4.53 14.86
C TYR A 62 -5.65 -4.67 15.79
N ARG A 63 -6.88 -4.67 15.25
CA ARG A 63 -8.08 -4.92 16.04
C ARG A 63 -7.98 -6.28 16.74
N ASP A 64 -7.64 -7.34 16.00
CA ASP A 64 -7.48 -8.68 16.57
C ASP A 64 -6.39 -8.71 17.65
N ALA A 65 -5.27 -8.02 17.41
CA ALA A 65 -4.18 -7.91 18.39
C ALA A 65 -4.60 -7.14 19.66
N VAL A 66 -5.38 -6.06 19.51
CA VAL A 66 -5.91 -5.30 20.64
C VAL A 66 -6.95 -6.11 21.40
N ASP A 67 -7.83 -6.84 20.71
CA ASP A 67 -8.82 -7.72 21.34
C ASP A 67 -8.13 -8.84 22.15
N ALA A 68 -7.07 -9.44 21.59
CA ALA A 68 -6.25 -10.42 22.31
C ALA A 68 -5.55 -9.79 23.54
N TYR A 69 -4.98 -8.60 23.39
CA TYR A 69 -4.40 -7.87 24.53
C TYR A 69 -5.44 -7.62 25.62
N MET A 70 -6.64 -7.18 25.25
CA MET A 70 -7.72 -6.89 26.19
C MET A 70 -8.18 -8.13 26.93
N ALA A 71 -8.26 -9.28 26.25
CA ALA A 71 -8.60 -10.56 26.88
C ALA A 71 -7.61 -10.90 28.02
N ASP A 72 -6.31 -10.66 27.81
CA ASP A 72 -5.26 -10.96 28.79
C ASP A 72 -5.06 -9.89 29.86
N ASN A 73 -5.49 -8.65 29.61
CA ASN A 73 -5.16 -7.48 30.44
C ASN A 73 -6.42 -6.86 31.09
N GLY A 74 -7.39 -7.70 31.45
CA GLY A 74 -8.56 -7.27 32.24
C GLY A 74 -9.54 -6.39 31.47
N ASN A 75 -9.67 -6.62 30.16
CA ASN A 75 -10.53 -5.88 29.24
C ASN A 75 -10.19 -4.37 29.16
N VAL A 76 -8.91 -4.03 29.33
CA VAL A 76 -8.40 -2.67 29.18
C VAL A 76 -7.69 -2.55 27.85
N ALA A 77 -8.13 -1.63 26.99
CA ALA A 77 -7.47 -1.34 25.74
C ALA A 77 -6.08 -0.71 26.01
N PRO A 78 -5.05 -1.02 25.21
CA PRO A 78 -3.72 -0.48 25.42
C PRO A 78 -3.76 1.05 25.31
N ALA A 79 -3.28 1.71 26.36
CA ALA A 79 -3.27 3.16 26.49
C ALA A 79 -2.18 3.81 25.63
N LEU A 80 -2.40 5.06 25.23
CA LEU A 80 -1.54 5.81 24.32
C LEU A 80 -0.22 6.35 24.95
N GLY A 81 0.24 5.84 26.10
CA GLY A 81 1.24 6.48 26.95
C GLY A 81 2.72 6.14 26.69
N SER A 82 3.54 7.19 26.48
CA SER A 82 5.01 7.29 26.67
C SER A 82 5.96 6.42 25.83
N ALA A 83 5.48 5.66 24.85
CA ALA A 83 6.31 5.29 23.70
C ALA A 83 5.93 6.24 22.57
N ALA A 84 6.90 7.03 22.13
CA ALA A 84 6.72 8.12 21.19
C ALA A 84 5.92 7.68 19.94
N TRP A 85 4.66 8.12 19.87
CA TRP A 85 3.97 8.39 18.61
C TRP A 85 4.66 9.55 17.91
N SER A 86 5.91 9.35 17.51
CA SER A 86 6.63 10.29 16.66
C SER A 86 6.22 10.00 15.23
N ALA A 87 5.85 11.04 14.50
CA ALA A 87 5.32 11.02 13.13
C ALA A 87 6.29 10.46 12.06
N ALA A 88 7.35 9.74 12.45
CA ALA A 88 8.47 9.39 11.60
C ALA A 88 8.99 7.95 11.74
N SER A 89 8.41 7.11 12.60
CA SER A 89 8.74 5.67 12.64
C SER A 89 7.46 4.88 12.87
N ALA A 90 7.40 3.68 12.28
CA ALA A 90 6.26 2.76 12.32
C ALA A 90 5.51 2.83 13.66
N GLY A 91 4.22 3.13 13.63
CA GLY A 91 3.45 3.66 14.78
C GLY A 91 3.23 2.71 15.97
N PRO A 92 2.02 2.62 16.57
CA PRO A 92 1.71 1.83 17.78
C PRO A 92 1.99 0.33 17.67
N VAL A 93 2.33 -0.11 16.47
CA VAL A 93 2.85 -1.42 16.16
C VAL A 93 3.96 -1.78 17.13
N ASP A 94 4.82 -0.85 17.50
CA ASP A 94 5.97 -1.13 18.36
C ASP A 94 5.59 -1.63 19.76
N ALA A 95 4.49 -1.14 20.35
CA ALA A 95 4.04 -1.60 21.68
C ALA A 95 3.37 -3.00 21.63
N LEU A 96 2.72 -3.34 20.50
CA LEU A 96 2.10 -4.66 20.27
C LEU A 96 3.10 -5.68 19.69
N VAL A 97 4.14 -5.21 19.00
CA VAL A 97 5.19 -5.99 18.28
C VAL A 97 6.43 -6.20 19.14
N GLN A 98 6.97 -5.17 19.80
CA GLN A 98 8.28 -5.26 20.48
C GLN A 98 8.23 -5.91 21.86
N ASN A 99 7.08 -5.93 22.54
CA ASN A 99 7.05 -6.32 23.96
C ASN A 99 5.94 -7.29 24.37
N LYS A 100 5.11 -7.77 23.42
CA LYS A 100 3.99 -8.69 23.68
C LYS A 100 3.71 -9.59 22.46
N PRO A 101 3.11 -10.79 22.62
CA PRO A 101 2.94 -11.78 21.55
C PRO A 101 1.73 -11.54 20.61
N TYR A 102 1.05 -10.39 20.69
CA TYR A 102 -0.27 -10.22 20.06
C TYR A 102 -0.21 -9.92 18.56
N ILE A 103 0.91 -9.43 18.04
CA ILE A 103 1.15 -9.30 16.61
C ILE A 103 2.60 -9.63 16.28
N ARG A 104 2.82 -10.65 15.45
CA ARG A 104 4.16 -11.20 15.17
C ARG A 104 4.90 -10.44 14.07
N THR A 105 4.17 -9.86 13.14
CA THR A 105 4.71 -9.11 11.99
C THR A 105 3.73 -8.01 11.64
N THR A 106 4.24 -6.80 11.38
CA THR A 106 3.39 -5.72 10.91
C THR A 106 2.90 -6.01 9.49
N PRO A 107 1.63 -5.73 9.16
CA PRO A 107 1.12 -5.85 7.80
C PRO A 107 1.94 -5.02 6.80
N GLU A 108 2.13 -5.56 5.60
CA GLU A 108 2.97 -4.97 4.54
C GLU A 108 2.60 -3.52 4.20
N ALA A 109 1.30 -3.19 4.30
CA ALA A 109 0.78 -1.85 4.07
C ALA A 109 1.49 -0.75 4.89
N ILE A 110 1.98 -1.09 6.08
CA ILE A 110 2.65 -0.16 7.01
C ILE A 110 4.17 -0.19 6.86
N SER A 111 4.74 -1.29 6.36
CA SER A 111 6.18 -1.40 6.13
C SER A 111 6.65 -0.61 4.91
N ASP A 112 5.78 -0.39 3.92
CA ASP A 112 6.16 0.27 2.65
C ASP A 112 6.14 1.81 2.69
N GLY A 113 5.95 2.43 3.86
CA GLY A 113 5.90 3.89 4.03
C GLY A 113 4.68 4.59 3.43
N ASN A 114 3.77 3.84 2.78
CA ASN A 114 2.54 4.36 2.18
C ASN A 114 1.40 4.55 3.20
N VAL A 115 1.48 3.86 4.34
CA VAL A 115 0.51 3.96 5.45
C VAL A 115 1.24 4.30 6.73
N SER A 116 0.74 5.28 7.48
CA SER A 116 1.23 5.59 8.82
C SER A 116 0.14 5.38 9.86
N ILE A 117 0.54 5.04 11.10
CA ILE A 117 -0.38 4.92 12.22
C ILE A 117 -0.01 5.94 13.30
N GLY A 118 -1.01 6.65 13.84
CA GLY A 118 -0.78 7.70 14.82
C GLY A 118 -1.89 7.88 15.83
N ALA A 119 -1.63 8.72 16.85
CA ALA A 119 -2.70 9.28 17.67
C ALA A 119 -3.48 10.34 16.86
N PRO A 120 -4.75 10.62 17.19
CA PRO A 120 -5.49 11.73 16.60
C PRO A 120 -4.73 13.04 16.78
N GLY A 121 -4.73 13.87 15.75
CA GLY A 121 -3.97 15.14 15.76
C GLY A 121 -2.49 15.00 15.40
N GLY A 122 -1.98 13.77 15.27
CA GLY A 122 -0.69 13.51 14.63
C GLY A 122 -0.67 14.00 13.17
N ARG A 123 0.52 14.13 12.59
CA ARG A 123 0.70 14.50 11.19
C ARG A 123 1.29 13.34 10.41
N ALA A 124 0.77 13.09 9.22
CA ALA A 124 1.38 12.12 8.30
C ALA A 124 2.68 12.68 7.72
N ALA A 125 3.72 11.85 7.61
CA ALA A 125 4.95 12.21 6.93
C ALA A 125 4.70 12.44 5.43
N PRO A 126 5.49 13.30 4.75
CA PRO A 126 5.45 13.43 3.30
C PRO A 126 5.59 12.06 2.61
N GLY A 127 4.77 11.78 1.60
CA GLY A 127 4.75 10.48 0.91
C GLY A 127 3.71 9.49 1.42
N THR A 128 3.14 9.72 2.60
CA THR A 128 2.01 8.92 3.12
C THR A 128 0.79 9.05 2.20
N ARG A 129 0.09 7.93 1.95
CA ARG A 129 -1.10 7.83 1.08
C ARG A 129 -2.37 7.48 1.84
N ALA A 130 -2.25 6.82 3.00
CA ALA A 130 -3.32 6.61 3.96
C ALA A 130 -2.79 6.68 5.40
N PHE A 131 -3.67 6.94 6.36
CA PHE A 131 -3.31 6.86 7.77
C PHE A 131 -4.33 6.07 8.57
N ILE A 132 -3.89 5.51 9.70
CA ILE A 132 -4.71 4.86 10.71
C ILE A 132 -4.55 5.67 12.01
N ALA A 133 -5.63 6.26 12.53
CA ALA A 133 -5.61 6.92 13.83
C ALA A 133 -6.19 6.00 14.90
N TYR A 134 -5.42 5.69 15.94
CA TYR A 134 -5.85 4.85 17.05
C TYR A 134 -6.22 5.70 18.28
N THR A 135 -7.37 5.40 18.87
CA THR A 135 -7.83 6.00 20.13
C THR A 135 -8.28 4.92 21.08
N SER A 136 -7.94 5.04 22.36
CA SER A 136 -8.46 4.17 23.42
C SER A 136 -8.93 4.96 24.64
N SER A 137 -9.93 4.42 25.32
CA SER A 137 -10.46 4.93 26.58
C SER A 137 -11.00 3.76 27.41
N GLY A 138 -10.25 3.34 28.43
CA GLY A 138 -10.62 2.21 29.28
C GLY A 138 -10.78 0.93 28.46
N SER A 139 -12.00 0.42 28.37
CA SER A 139 -12.34 -0.80 27.61
C SER A 139 -12.73 -0.55 26.15
N THR A 140 -12.66 0.69 25.68
CA THR A 140 -13.07 1.06 24.33
C THR A 140 -11.86 1.47 23.50
N TYR A 141 -11.86 1.10 22.22
CA TYR A 141 -10.92 1.61 21.24
C TYR A 141 -11.56 1.83 19.86
N SER A 142 -10.92 2.68 19.05
CA SER A 142 -11.26 2.86 17.65
C SER A 142 -10.03 3.06 16.78
N PHE A 143 -10.05 2.49 15.58
CA PHE A 143 -9.14 2.73 14.49
C PHE A 143 -9.88 3.51 13.40
N ARG A 144 -9.39 4.69 13.05
CA ARG A 144 -9.91 5.50 11.96
C ARG A 144 -8.97 5.41 10.76
N VAL A 145 -9.47 4.93 9.63
CA VAL A 145 -8.69 4.80 8.39
C VAL A 145 -9.16 5.86 7.39
N SER A 146 -8.22 6.68 6.92
CA SER A 146 -8.50 7.73 5.94
C SER A 146 -7.42 7.82 4.88
N ALA A 147 -7.81 8.16 3.64
CA ALA A 147 -6.88 8.47 2.57
C ALA A 147 -6.38 9.92 2.69
N VAL A 148 -5.11 10.15 2.32
CA VAL A 148 -4.46 11.48 2.34
C VAL A 148 -4.02 11.88 0.93
N ALA A 149 -4.03 13.19 0.66
CA ALA A 149 -3.38 13.76 -0.52
C ALA A 149 -1.85 13.75 -0.34
N VAL A 150 -1.13 13.06 -1.23
CA VAL A 150 0.33 12.89 -1.15
C VAL A 150 1.03 14.25 -1.23
N GLY A 151 2.03 14.47 -0.37
CA GLY A 151 2.94 15.61 -0.48
C GLY A 151 2.71 16.79 0.48
N THR A 152 1.71 16.73 1.36
CA THR A 152 1.53 17.71 2.44
C THR A 152 1.40 17.02 3.79
N SER A 153 1.86 17.67 4.87
CA SER A 153 1.60 17.17 6.23
C SER A 153 0.12 17.43 6.56
N THR A 154 -0.69 16.38 6.52
CA THR A 154 -2.11 16.47 6.86
C THR A 154 -2.35 15.95 8.27
N PRO A 155 -3.29 16.54 9.03
CA PRO A 155 -3.69 15.99 10.32
C PRO A 155 -4.34 14.62 10.12
N LEU A 156 -4.01 13.67 11.00
CA LEU A 156 -4.56 12.32 11.08
C LEU A 156 -6.08 12.25 11.43
N ALA A 157 -6.86 13.26 11.10
CA ALA A 157 -8.30 13.31 11.42
C ALA A 157 -9.16 14.09 10.41
N THR A 158 -8.59 14.67 9.36
CA THR A 158 -9.34 15.58 8.47
C THR A 158 -9.76 14.87 7.18
N GLY A 159 -10.95 14.25 7.16
CA GLY A 159 -11.55 13.67 5.96
C GLY A 159 -12.61 12.59 6.25
N PRO A 160 -13.37 12.14 5.22
CA PRO A 160 -14.25 10.99 5.36
C PRO A 160 -13.42 9.77 5.76
N ALA A 161 -13.76 9.19 6.91
CA ALA A 161 -13.02 8.11 7.53
C ALA A 161 -13.89 6.87 7.64
N CYS A 162 -13.24 5.73 7.43
CA CYS A 162 -13.73 4.41 7.74
C CYS A 162 -13.32 4.10 9.19
N VAL A 163 -14.19 3.55 10.02
CA VAL A 163 -13.89 3.31 11.44
C VAL A 163 -14.15 1.86 11.84
N ILE A 164 -13.15 1.25 12.46
CA ILE A 164 -13.20 -0.06 13.12
C ILE A 164 -13.14 0.19 14.63
N THR A 165 -14.11 -0.29 15.39
CA THR A 165 -14.26 0.04 16.81
C THR A 165 -14.91 -1.13 17.55
N ASN A 166 -14.56 -1.30 18.83
CA ASN A 166 -15.25 -2.25 19.72
C ASN A 166 -16.42 -1.60 20.49
N ALA A 167 -16.57 -0.28 20.40
CA ALA A 167 -17.70 0.46 20.94
C ALA A 167 -18.58 1.07 19.85
N ALA A 168 -19.67 1.73 20.26
CA ALA A 168 -20.53 2.48 19.37
C ALA A 168 -19.74 3.44 18.47
N MET A 169 -20.16 3.55 17.20
CA MET A 169 -19.47 4.41 16.24
C MET A 169 -19.40 5.87 16.73
N PRO A 170 -18.23 6.51 16.65
CA PRO A 170 -18.08 7.89 17.09
C PRO A 170 -18.92 8.82 16.21
N ALA A 171 -19.70 9.72 16.83
CA ALA A 171 -20.45 10.74 16.13
C ALA A 171 -19.50 11.67 15.35
N GLY A 172 -19.77 11.89 14.05
CA GLY A 172 -18.95 12.79 13.22
C GLY A 172 -18.71 12.33 11.78
N GLY A 173 -19.72 11.81 11.09
CA GLY A 173 -19.66 11.53 9.64
C GLY A 173 -18.79 10.33 9.22
N ALA A 174 -18.18 9.63 10.17
CA ALA A 174 -17.49 8.36 9.93
C ALA A 174 -18.50 7.24 9.62
N LYS A 175 -18.09 6.31 8.74
CA LYS A 175 -18.85 5.08 8.45
C LYS A 175 -18.09 3.85 8.95
N ALA A 176 -18.81 2.76 9.17
CA ALA A 176 -18.18 1.45 9.33
C ALA A 176 -17.27 1.17 8.14
N CYS A 177 -16.13 0.56 8.45
CA CYS A 177 -15.54 -0.42 7.53
C CYS A 177 -16.42 -1.68 7.57
#